data_AF-A0A3Q7RT44-F1
#
_entry.id   AF-A0A3Q7RT44-F1
#
_cell.length_a   1.000
_cell.length_b   1.000
_cell.length_c   1.000
_cell.angle_alpha   90.00
_cell.angle_beta   90.00
_cell.angle_gamma   90.00
#
_symmetry.space_group_name_H-M   'P 1'
#
loop_
_entity.id
_entity.type
_entity.pdbx_description
1 polymer ?
#
loop_
_entity_poly.entity_id
_entity_poly.type
_entity_poly.pdbx_seq_one_letter_code
_entity_poly.pdbx_strand_id
1 'polypeptide(L)'
;WNTDNTLGTEIAIEDQICQGLKLTFDTTFSPNTGKKSGKIKSSYKRECINLGCDVDFDFAGPAIHGSAVFGYEGWLAGYQMTFDSAKSKLTRNNFAVGYRTGDFQLHTNV
;
A
#
# COMPACT_ATOMS: atom_id res chain seq x y z
N TRP A 1 10.80 1.15 -19.17
CA TRP A 1 10.32 1.82 -20.39
C TRP A 1 9.22 0.94 -20.96
N ASN A 2 7.96 1.39 -20.91
CA ASN A 2 6.83 0.64 -21.46
C ASN A 2 6.39 1.33 -22.76
N THR A 3 5.86 0.55 -23.69
CA THR A 3 5.46 0.98 -25.06
C THR A 3 4.42 2.11 -25.07
N ASP A 4 3.82 2.44 -23.92
CA ASP A 4 2.83 3.51 -23.71
C ASP A 4 3.42 4.89 -23.34
N ASN A 5 4.74 5.10 -23.51
CA ASN A 5 5.42 6.37 -23.24
C ASN A 5 5.25 6.93 -21.80
N THR A 6 4.83 6.10 -20.84
CA THR A 6 4.62 6.54 -19.46
C THR A 6 5.96 6.63 -18.73
N LEU A 7 6.28 7.83 -18.24
CA LEU A 7 7.44 8.10 -17.41
C LEU A 7 7.08 7.88 -15.94
N GLY A 8 7.70 6.90 -15.31
CA GLY A 8 7.59 6.65 -13.88
C GLY A 8 8.88 7.02 -13.18
N THR A 9 8.79 7.75 -12.08
CA THR A 9 9.87 8.01 -11.13
C THR A 9 9.47 7.40 -9.81
N GLU A 10 10.22 6.42 -9.34
CA GLU A 10 10.03 5.78 -8.04
C GLU A 10 11.23 6.16 -7.16
N ILE A 11 10.95 6.67 -5.96
CA ILE A 11 11.94 6.98 -4.94
C ILE A 11 11.56 6.19 -3.69
N ALA A 12 12.36 5.18 -3.33
CA ALA A 12 12.16 4.41 -2.11
C ALA A 12 13.24 4.76 -1.08
N ILE A 13 12.80 5.03 0.15
CA ILE A 13 13.62 5.29 1.33
C ILE A 13 13.28 4.20 2.33
N GLU A 14 14.20 3.29 2.55
CA GLU A 14 14.04 2.16 3.47
C GLU A 14 15.03 2.31 4.63
N ASP A 15 14.57 2.07 5.86
CA ASP A 15 15.36 2.01 7.10
C ASP A 15 16.15 3.28 7.49
N GLN A 16 15.98 4.40 6.78
CA GLN A 16 16.74 5.64 7.02
C GLN A 16 16.24 6.45 8.22
N ILE A 17 14.95 6.39 8.55
CA ILE A 17 14.37 7.15 9.67
C ILE A 17 14.19 6.23 10.88
N CYS A 18 13.65 5.03 10.67
CA CYS A 18 13.48 4.00 11.68
C CYS A 18 13.64 2.62 11.02
N GLN A 19 14.23 1.68 11.74
CA GLN A 19 14.36 0.31 11.28
C GLN A 19 12.97 -0.31 11.02
N GLY A 20 12.77 -0.83 9.82
CA GLY A 20 11.52 -1.36 9.32
C GLY A 20 10.58 -0.34 8.66
N LEU A 21 10.94 0.95 8.61
CA LEU A 21 10.17 1.97 7.89
C LEU A 21 10.59 2.03 6.42
N LYS A 22 9.64 1.88 5.52
CA LYS A 22 9.81 2.05 4.08
C LYS A 22 8.83 3.09 3.56
N LEU A 23 9.37 4.18 3.04
CA LEU A 23 8.66 5.25 2.37
C LEU A 23 8.95 5.17 0.87
N THR A 24 7.93 5.00 0.05
CA THR A 24 8.04 4.99 -1.40
C THR A 24 7.22 6.13 -1.98
N PHE A 25 7.84 6.92 -2.85
CA PHE A 25 7.21 7.98 -3.60
C PHE A 25 7.25 7.63 -5.08
N ASP A 26 6.11 7.27 -5.63
CA ASP A 26 5.94 6.95 -7.04
C ASP A 26 5.27 8.13 -7.74
N THR A 27 5.90 8.70 -8.76
CA THR A 27 5.28 9.68 -9.64
C THR A 27 5.24 9.11 -11.04
N THR A 28 4.06 9.05 -11.62
CA THR A 28 3.84 8.58 -12.98
C THR A 28 3.26 9.70 -13.82
N PHE A 29 3.81 9.85 -15.02
CA PHE A 29 3.39 10.83 -16.01
C PHE A 29 3.22 10.14 -17.35
N SER A 30 2.00 10.17 -17.88
CA SER A 30 1.70 9.66 -19.22
C SER A 30 1.59 10.84 -20.20
N PRO A 31 2.59 11.09 -21.07
CA PRO A 31 2.57 12.20 -22.02
C PRO A 31 1.43 12.11 -23.03
N ASN A 32 1.02 10.88 -23.37
CA ASN A 32 -0.04 10.62 -24.35
C ASN A 32 -1.42 11.15 -23.91
N THR A 33 -1.67 11.22 -22.60
CA THR A 33 -2.95 11.67 -22.04
C THR A 33 -2.80 12.92 -21.15
N GLY A 34 -1.57 13.37 -20.90
CA GLY A 34 -1.25 14.42 -19.93
C GLY A 34 -1.53 14.01 -18.48
N LYS A 35 -1.92 12.76 -18.22
CA LYS A 35 -2.31 12.27 -16.90
C LYS A 35 -1.08 12.17 -16.00
N LYS A 36 -1.13 12.89 -14.88
CA LYS A 36 -0.17 12.82 -13.78
C LYS A 36 -0.82 12.08 -12.63
N SER A 37 -0.16 11.04 -12.13
CA SER A 37 -0.55 10.39 -10.88
C SER A 37 0.65 10.28 -9.97
N GLY A 38 0.47 10.67 -8.72
CA GLY A 38 1.44 10.45 -7.65
C GLY A 38 0.90 9.41 -6.70
N LYS A 39 1.77 8.57 -6.15
CA LYS A 39 1.43 7.63 -5.09
C LYS A 39 2.49 7.75 -4.02
N ILE A 40 2.05 7.91 -2.78
CA ILE A 40 2.93 7.95 -1.62
C ILE A 40 2.60 6.74 -0.79
N LYS A 41 3.55 5.82 -0.62
CA LYS A 41 3.38 4.61 0.18
C LYS A 41 4.27 4.73 1.39
N SER A 42 3.70 4.50 2.56
CA SER A 42 4.43 4.42 3.82
C SER A 42 4.10 3.09 4.44
N SER A 43 5.10 2.24 4.57
CA SER A 43 4.97 0.95 5.25
C SER A 43 5.93 0.89 6.42
N TYR A 44 5.46 0.32 7.51
CA TYR A 44 6.23 0.16 8.72
C TYR A 44 6.10 -1.28 9.20
N LYS A 45 7.22 -1.98 9.20
CA LYS A 45 7.31 -3.39 9.53
C LYS A 45 8.12 -3.59 10.82
N ARG A 46 7.54 -4.34 11.75
CA ARG A 46 8.18 -4.92 12.94
C ARG A 46 7.91 -6.42 13.01
N GLU A 47 8.56 -7.08 13.96
CA GLU A 47 8.48 -8.54 14.15
C GLU A 47 7.05 -9.08 14.17
N CYS A 48 6.12 -8.36 14.80
CA CYS A 48 4.73 -8.79 14.97
C CYS A 48 3.70 -7.85 14.31
N ILE A 49 4.12 -6.77 13.64
CA ILE A 49 3.20 -5.73 13.13
C ILE A 49 3.68 -5.23 11.78
N ASN A 50 2.79 -5.14 10.80
CA ASN A 50 2.99 -4.38 9.57
C ASN A 50 1.89 -3.34 9.45
N LEU A 51 2.25 -2.08 9.40
CA LEU A 51 1.34 -0.99 9.07
C LEU A 51 1.67 -0.50 7.66
N GLY A 52 0.65 -0.14 6.90
CA GLY A 52 0.79 0.44 5.57
C GLY A 52 -0.20 1.57 5.40
N CYS A 53 0.25 2.67 4.80
CA CYS A 53 -0.57 3.81 4.45
C CYS A 53 -0.13 4.25 3.05
N ASP A 54 -1.02 4.06 2.08
CA ASP A 54 -0.77 4.46 0.71
C ASP A 54 -1.76 5.56 0.33
N VAL A 55 -1.27 6.66 -0.20
CA VAL A 55 -2.07 7.78 -0.68
C VAL A 55 -1.85 7.90 -2.17
N ASP A 56 -2.88 7.56 -2.93
CA ASP A 56 -2.91 7.67 -4.38
C ASP A 56 -3.51 9.03 -4.76
N PHE A 57 -2.69 9.91 -5.30
CA PHE A 57 -3.09 11.15 -5.94
C PHE A 57 -3.36 10.87 -7.42
N ASP A 58 -4.64 10.70 -7.77
CA ASP A 58 -5.09 10.67 -9.16
C ASP A 58 -5.91 11.92 -9.49
N PHE A 59 -6.06 12.20 -10.79
CA PHE A 59 -6.87 13.29 -11.31
C PHE A 59 -8.36 13.17 -10.94
N ALA A 60 -8.82 11.96 -10.65
CA ALA A 60 -10.18 11.67 -10.16
C ALA A 60 -10.38 12.02 -8.67
N GLY A 61 -9.30 12.39 -7.96
CA GLY A 61 -9.25 12.76 -6.56
C GLY A 61 -8.46 11.74 -5.72
N PRO A 62 -7.96 12.17 -4.54
CA PRO A 62 -7.03 11.36 -3.76
C PRO A 62 -7.75 10.17 -3.08
N ALA A 63 -7.17 8.98 -3.20
CA ALA A 63 -7.59 7.79 -2.48
C ALA A 63 -6.56 7.47 -1.38
N ILE A 64 -7.06 7.21 -0.17
CA ILE A 64 -6.25 6.86 0.99
C ILE A 64 -6.50 5.37 1.28
N HIS A 65 -5.44 4.59 1.25
CA HIS A 65 -5.44 3.18 1.58
C HIS A 65 -4.71 2.98 2.90
N GLY A 66 -5.42 2.47 3.91
CA GLY A 66 -4.83 2.04 5.17
C GLY A 66 -4.75 0.53 5.20
N SER A 67 -3.64 -0.02 5.69
CA SER A 67 -3.50 -1.44 5.98
C SER A 67 -2.79 -1.63 7.32
N ALA A 68 -3.21 -2.65 8.05
CA ALA A 68 -2.62 -3.03 9.32
C ALA A 68 -2.68 -4.54 9.44
N VAL A 69 -1.54 -5.18 9.69
CA VAL A 69 -1.41 -6.64 9.86
C VAL A 69 -0.70 -6.89 11.17
N PHE A 70 -1.29 -7.73 12.00
CA PHE A 70 -0.75 -8.16 13.28
C PHE A 70 -0.45 -9.65 13.19
N GLY A 71 0.72 -10.04 13.69
CA GLY A 71 1.19 -11.43 13.73
C GLY A 71 1.44 -11.88 15.16
N TYR A 72 0.88 -13.02 15.57
CA TYR A 72 1.14 -13.60 16.88
C TYR A 72 1.08 -15.13 16.82
N GLU A 73 2.13 -15.82 17.28
CA GLU A 73 2.22 -17.30 17.31
C GLU A 73 1.76 -18.00 16.01
N GLY A 74 2.18 -17.46 14.86
CA GLY A 74 1.81 -17.98 13.54
C GLY A 74 0.49 -17.45 12.99
N TRP A 75 -0.41 -16.90 13.79
CA TRP A 75 -1.61 -16.22 13.30
C TRP A 75 -1.26 -14.86 12.73
N LEU A 76 -1.89 -14.49 11.63
CA LEU A 76 -1.78 -13.20 10.95
C LEU A 76 -3.19 -12.64 10.81
N ALA A 77 -3.48 -11.50 11.41
CA ALA A 77 -4.74 -10.79 11.23
C ALA A 77 -4.46 -9.46 10.53
N GLY A 78 -4.97 -9.31 9.32
CA GLY A 78 -4.86 -8.12 8.51
C GLY A 78 -6.19 -7.40 8.37
N TYR A 79 -6.14 -6.08 8.33
CA TYR A 79 -7.24 -5.23 7.94
C TYR A 79 -6.72 -4.24 6.90
N GLN A 80 -7.48 -4.05 5.83
CA GLN A 80 -7.23 -3.06 4.82
C GLN A 80 -8.50 -2.25 4.58
N MET A 81 -8.36 -0.95 4.54
CA MET A 81 -9.42 -0.01 4.20
C MET A 81 -8.97 0.91 3.07
N THR A 82 -9.91 1.33 2.24
CA THR A 82 -9.68 2.35 1.21
C THR A 82 -10.77 3.40 1.29
N PHE A 83 -10.36 4.65 1.40
CA PHE A 83 -11.21 5.82 1.42
C PHE A 83 -10.95 6.65 0.16
N ASP A 84 -11.98 6.81 -0.67
CA ASP A 84 -11.97 7.70 -1.82
C ASP A 84 -12.44 9.09 -1.37
N SER A 85 -11.51 10.05 -1.30
CA SER A 85 -11.80 11.40 -0.84
C SER A 85 -12.68 12.17 -1.83
N ALA A 86 -12.56 11.87 -3.13
CA ALA A 86 -13.35 12.52 -4.18
C ALA A 86 -14.85 12.26 -4.01
N LYS A 87 -15.18 11.04 -3.58
CA LYS A 87 -16.56 10.61 -3.30
C LYS A 87 -16.91 10.68 -1.83
N SER A 88 -15.95 11.05 -0.97
CA SER A 88 -16.02 10.99 0.49
C SER A 88 -16.59 9.65 0.98
N LYS A 89 -16.21 8.55 0.31
CA LYS A 89 -16.78 7.23 0.54
C LYS A 89 -15.70 6.20 0.78
N LEU A 90 -15.96 5.34 1.75
CA LEU A 90 -15.20 4.11 1.97
C LEU A 90 -15.51 3.13 0.83
N THR A 91 -14.52 2.87 -0.02
CA THR A 91 -14.67 2.07 -1.24
C THR A 91 -14.31 0.62 -1.03
N ARG A 92 -13.39 0.32 -0.10
CA ARG A 92 -13.01 -1.06 0.25
C ARG A 92 -12.79 -1.20 1.74
N ASN A 93 -13.26 -2.31 2.28
CA ASN A 93 -12.87 -2.87 3.57
C ASN A 93 -12.59 -4.33 3.30
N ASN A 94 -11.39 -4.78 3.63
CA ASN A 94 -10.95 -6.15 3.40
C ASN A 94 -10.33 -6.63 4.70
N PHE A 95 -10.75 -7.82 5.13
CA PHE A 95 -10.23 -8.47 6.32
C PHE A 95 -9.44 -9.70 5.86
N ALA A 96 -8.19 -9.77 6.28
CA ALA A 96 -7.34 -10.92 6.03
C ALA A 96 -7.11 -11.67 7.34
N VAL A 97 -7.25 -12.99 7.30
CA VAL A 97 -6.79 -13.87 8.38
C VAL A 97 -5.93 -14.93 7.74
N GLY A 98 -4.70 -15.04 8.23
CA GLY A 98 -3.73 -16.04 7.82
C GLY A 98 -3.24 -16.82 9.02
N TYR A 99 -2.77 -18.02 8.74
CA TYR A 99 -2.06 -18.84 9.71
C TYR A 99 -0.80 -19.37 9.05
N ARG A 100 0.34 -19.15 9.69
CA ARG A 100 1.67 -19.51 9.25
C ARG A 100 2.27 -20.47 10.28
N THR A 101 2.28 -21.75 9.95
CA THR A 101 3.10 -22.78 10.59
C THR A 101 4.45 -22.89 9.86
N GLY A 102 5.44 -23.53 10.49
CA GLY A 102 6.82 -23.61 9.97
C GLY A 102 6.92 -24.05 8.50
N ASP A 103 5.97 -24.85 8.02
CA ASP A 103 5.98 -25.44 6.66
C ASP A 103 4.84 -24.93 5.75
N PHE A 104 3.86 -24.20 6.26
CA PHE A 104 2.68 -23.77 5.48
C PHE A 104 2.20 -22.37 5.86
N GLN A 105 1.84 -21.59 4.84
CA GLN A 105 1.21 -20.28 5.00
C GLN A 105 -0.17 -20.31 4.34
N LEU A 106 -1.22 -20.27 5.15
CA LEU A 106 -2.59 -20.15 4.68
C LEU A 106 -2.99 -18.68 4.75
N HIS A 107 -3.46 -18.11 3.64
CA HIS A 107 -3.87 -16.70 3.56
C HIS A 107 -5.32 -16.66 3.08
N THR A 108 -6.22 -16.17 3.93
CA THR A 108 -7.62 -15.95 3.59
C THR A 108 -7.87 -14.45 3.59
N ASN A 109 -8.50 -13.91 2.55
CA ASN A 109 -8.93 -12.52 2.48
C ASN A 109 -10.43 -12.46 2.14
N VAL A 110 -11.16 -11.53 2.77
CA VAL A 110 -12.61 -11.31 2.58
C VAL A 110 -12.88 -9.83 2.41
#